data_AF-A0A955R6Y3-F1
#
_entry.id   AF-A0A955R6Y3-F1
#
_cell.length_a   1.000
_cell.length_b   1.000
_cell.length_c   1.000
_cell.angle_alpha   90.00
_cell.angle_beta   90.00
_cell.angle_gamma   90.00
#
_symmetry.space_group_name_H-M   'P 1'
#
loop_
_entity.id
_entity.type
_entity.pdbx_description
1 polymer ?
#
loop_
_entity_poly.entity_id
_entity_poly.type
_entity_poly.pdbx_seq_one_letter_code
_entity_poly.pdbx_strand_id
1 'polypeptide(L)'
;MSSPSTVNRLHYGATLQLANAAARVGEAVGLPLGRLEAESILDAARRQTGLDDWGDEHFLEPLNHVVAAVREREAFTPLARIILRQSWIRAVCNRLWLQDWTKKHPETLQTSVQRPIFVLGFPRTGTTVLQNLFALKQGRRGLYFWELTNPVPTTLDRDEDR
;
A
#
# COMPACT_ATOMS: atom_id res chain seq x y z
N MET A 1 15.89 -20.23 24.02
CA MET A 1 15.18 -19.51 25.10
C MET A 1 14.16 -18.59 24.46
N SER A 2 12.91 -19.05 24.36
CA SER A 2 11.79 -18.33 23.76
C SER A 2 11.35 -17.22 24.71
N SER A 3 11.67 -15.97 24.38
CA SER A 3 11.17 -14.81 25.11
C SER A 3 9.63 -14.84 25.08
N PRO A 4 8.91 -14.73 26.21
CA PRO A 4 7.46 -14.68 26.19
C PRO A 4 7.06 -13.37 25.51
N SER A 5 6.46 -13.45 24.34
CA SER A 5 5.92 -12.28 23.67
C SER A 5 4.83 -11.65 24.55
N THR A 6 4.98 -10.37 24.90
CA THR A 6 3.98 -9.59 25.66
C THR A 6 2.62 -9.51 24.95
N VAL A 7 2.59 -9.88 23.67
CA VAL A 7 1.37 -10.13 22.92
C VAL A 7 0.81 -11.47 23.38
N ASN A 8 -0.22 -11.41 24.23
CA ASN A 8 -1.10 -12.53 24.51
C ASN A 8 -1.47 -13.18 23.17
N ARG A 9 -1.37 -14.52 23.02
CA ARG A 9 -1.86 -15.19 21.80
C ARG A 9 -3.30 -14.75 21.63
N LEU A 10 -3.55 -13.86 20.67
CA LEU A 10 -4.88 -13.39 20.37
C LEU A 10 -5.66 -14.64 19.96
N HIS A 11 -6.57 -15.10 20.81
CA HIS A 11 -7.56 -16.07 20.40
C HIS A 11 -8.37 -15.39 19.31
N TYR A 12 -8.03 -15.68 18.05
CA TYR A 12 -8.74 -15.13 16.90
C TYR A 12 -10.22 -15.47 17.07
N GLY A 13 -11.11 -14.48 16.95
CA GLY A 13 -12.55 -14.71 17.00
C GLY A 13 -12.99 -15.73 15.96
N ALA A 14 -14.09 -16.44 16.22
CA ALA A 14 -14.56 -17.54 15.36
C ALA A 14 -14.71 -17.14 13.88
N THR A 15 -15.13 -15.90 13.60
CA THR A 15 -15.24 -15.35 12.24
C THR A 15 -13.90 -15.30 11.51
N LEU A 16 -12.84 -14.86 12.19
CA LEU A 16 -11.49 -14.78 11.63
C LEU A 16 -10.86 -16.16 11.47
N GLN A 17 -11.19 -17.11 12.35
CA GLN A 17 -10.76 -18.51 12.20
C GLN A 17 -11.42 -19.15 10.98
N LEU A 18 -12.73 -18.94 10.79
CA LEU A 18 -13.46 -19.40 9.61
C LEU A 18 -12.91 -18.79 8.31
N ALA A 19 -12.66 -17.48 8.28
CA ALA A 19 -12.06 -16.81 7.12
C ALA A 19 -10.66 -17.37 6.79
N ASN A 20 -9.83 -17.63 7.81
CA ASN A 20 -8.53 -18.26 7.63
C ASN A 20 -8.64 -19.71 7.15
N ALA A 21 -9.63 -20.48 7.61
CA ALA A 21 -9.88 -21.84 7.14
C ALA A 21 -10.31 -21.84 5.68
N ALA A 22 -11.26 -20.99 5.30
CA ALA A 22 -11.72 -20.83 3.92
C ALA A 22 -10.57 -20.43 2.97
N ALA A 23 -9.74 -19.47 3.37
CA ALA A 23 -8.56 -19.07 2.61
C ALA A 23 -7.58 -20.24 2.41
N ARG A 24 -7.38 -21.07 3.44
CA ARG A 24 -6.52 -22.26 3.39
C ARG A 24 -7.06 -23.35 2.47
N VAL A 25 -8.37 -23.59 2.49
CA VAL A 25 -9.03 -24.50 1.55
C VAL A 25 -8.87 -23.98 0.13
N GLY A 26 -9.08 -22.68 -0.10
CA GLY A 26 -8.84 -22.02 -1.39
C GLY A 26 -7.44 -22.27 -1.94
N GLU A 27 -6.40 -22.08 -1.12
CA GLU A 27 -5.02 -22.40 -1.50
C GLU A 27 -4.82 -23.90 -1.79
N ALA A 28 -5.40 -24.79 -0.96
CA ALA A 28 -5.27 -26.24 -1.14
C ALA A 28 -5.93 -26.77 -2.41
N VAL A 29 -7.02 -26.13 -2.87
CA VAL A 29 -7.66 -26.44 -4.16
C VAL A 29 -7.02 -25.71 -5.36
N GLY A 30 -5.88 -25.05 -5.14
CA GLY A 30 -5.06 -24.45 -6.20
C GLY A 30 -5.45 -23.02 -6.59
N LEU A 31 -6.32 -22.33 -5.83
CA LEU A 31 -6.59 -20.92 -6.08
C LEU A 31 -5.41 -20.07 -5.56
N PRO A 32 -4.69 -19.32 -6.43
CA PRO A 32 -3.49 -18.58 -6.05
C PRO A 32 -3.80 -17.27 -5.31
N LEU A 33 -4.83 -17.26 -4.45
CA LEU A 33 -5.36 -16.07 -3.78
C LEU A 33 -4.29 -15.35 -2.93
N GLY A 34 -3.39 -16.12 -2.31
CA GLY A 34 -2.32 -15.64 -1.45
C GLY A 34 -0.91 -15.89 -2.00
N ARG A 35 -0.74 -16.16 -3.30
CA ARG A 35 0.58 -16.44 -3.90
C ARG A 35 1.51 -15.24 -3.71
N LEU A 36 2.52 -15.35 -2.85
CA LEU A 36 3.47 -14.26 -2.58
C LEU A 36 4.72 -14.41 -3.44
N GLU A 37 4.61 -13.96 -4.69
CA GLU A 37 5.72 -13.83 -5.63
C GLU A 37 5.66 -12.45 -6.26
N ALA A 38 6.81 -11.77 -6.36
CA ALA A 38 6.86 -10.41 -6.88
C ALA A 38 6.34 -10.34 -8.32
N GLU A 39 6.77 -11.25 -9.21
CA GLU A 39 6.28 -11.27 -10.60
C GLU A 39 4.77 -11.46 -10.66
N SER A 40 4.21 -12.33 -9.82
CA SER A 40 2.77 -12.53 -9.75
C SER A 40 1.98 -11.28 -9.31
N ILE A 41 2.62 -10.39 -8.54
CA ILE A 41 2.05 -9.09 -8.12
C ILE A 41 2.17 -8.09 -9.27
N LEU A 42 3.35 -7.99 -9.90
CA LEU A 42 3.61 -7.11 -11.05
C LEU A 42 2.66 -7.44 -12.21
N ASP A 43 2.49 -8.71 -12.55
CA ASP A 43 1.57 -9.17 -13.58
C ASP A 43 0.10 -8.85 -13.27
N ALA A 44 -0.29 -8.97 -12.00
CA ALA A 44 -1.64 -8.58 -11.60
C ALA A 44 -1.87 -7.08 -11.80
N ALA A 45 -0.87 -6.26 -11.47
CA ALA A 45 -0.94 -4.82 -11.69
C ALA A 45 -0.96 -4.45 -13.19
N ARG A 46 -0.12 -5.09 -14.02
CA ARG A 46 -0.17 -4.92 -15.49
C ARG A 46 -1.55 -5.24 -16.05
N ARG A 47 -2.14 -6.38 -15.65
CA ARG A 47 -3.50 -6.76 -16.08
C ARG A 47 -4.58 -5.79 -15.60
N GLN A 48 -4.48 -5.29 -14.37
CA GLN A 48 -5.49 -4.41 -13.79
C GLN A 48 -5.45 -2.99 -14.39
N THR A 49 -4.25 -2.51 -14.75
CA THR A 49 -4.05 -1.14 -15.24
C THR A 49 -4.01 -1.04 -16.76
N GLY A 50 -3.62 -2.13 -17.46
CA GLY A 50 -3.32 -2.11 -18.89
C GLY A 50 -1.98 -1.43 -19.23
N LEU A 51 -1.12 -1.19 -18.23
CA LEU A 51 0.14 -0.47 -18.36
C LEU A 51 1.33 -1.38 -18.01
N ASP A 52 2.49 -1.11 -18.59
CA ASP A 52 3.73 -1.89 -18.40
C ASP A 52 4.98 -1.04 -18.15
N ASP A 53 4.90 0.30 -18.29
CA ASP A 53 6.00 1.20 -18.00
C ASP A 53 6.08 1.55 -16.51
N TRP A 54 7.13 1.07 -15.86
CA TRP A 54 7.38 1.29 -14.43
C TRP A 54 8.10 2.60 -14.10
N GLY A 55 8.64 3.30 -15.10
CA GLY A 55 9.62 4.36 -14.91
C GLY A 55 10.85 3.83 -14.17
N ASP A 56 11.17 4.44 -13.03
CA ASP A 56 12.29 4.00 -12.17
C ASP A 56 12.05 2.61 -11.55
N GLU A 57 12.84 1.62 -11.93
CA GLU A 57 12.68 0.25 -11.46
C GLU A 57 13.33 -0.03 -10.09
N HIS A 58 13.86 0.98 -9.39
CA HIS A 58 14.51 0.80 -8.08
C HIS A 58 13.58 0.18 -7.01
N PHE A 59 12.26 0.29 -7.15
CA PHE A 59 11.30 -0.35 -6.24
C PHE A 59 11.23 -1.89 -6.35
N LEU A 60 11.74 -2.48 -7.44
CA LEU A 60 11.69 -3.93 -7.67
C LEU A 60 12.52 -4.69 -6.65
N GLU A 61 13.69 -4.17 -6.29
CA GLU A 61 14.55 -4.75 -5.25
C GLU A 61 13.83 -4.83 -3.89
N PRO A 62 13.38 -3.72 -3.27
CA PRO A 62 12.70 -3.78 -1.97
C PRO A 62 11.38 -4.57 -2.03
N LEU A 63 10.66 -4.58 -3.17
CA LEU A 63 9.50 -5.45 -3.37
C LEU A 63 9.87 -6.93 -3.28
N ASN A 64 10.93 -7.36 -3.98
CA ASN A 64 11.42 -8.74 -3.90
C ASN A 64 11.84 -9.11 -2.47
N HIS A 65 12.56 -8.21 -1.79
CA HIS A 65 12.99 -8.43 -0.41
C HIS A 65 11.81 -8.58 0.56
N VAL A 66 10.80 -7.70 0.51
CA VAL A 66 9.65 -7.78 1.42
C VAL A 66 8.77 -9.00 1.13
N VAL A 67 8.59 -9.35 -0.15
CA VAL A 67 7.83 -10.55 -0.54
C VAL A 67 8.53 -11.81 -0.03
N ALA A 68 9.85 -11.92 -0.20
CA ALA A 68 10.64 -13.04 0.31
C ALA A 68 10.56 -13.13 1.85
N ALA A 69 10.74 -12.00 2.55
CA ALA A 69 10.70 -11.94 4.00
C ALA A 69 9.34 -12.33 4.60
N VAL A 70 8.23 -12.03 3.92
CA VAL A 70 6.88 -12.44 4.36
C VAL A 70 6.63 -13.91 4.03
N ARG A 71 7.09 -14.40 2.87
CA ARG A 71 6.92 -15.79 2.45
C ARG A 71 7.61 -16.77 3.39
N GLU A 72 8.76 -16.40 3.94
CA GLU A 72 9.55 -17.26 4.85
C GLU A 72 9.03 -17.28 6.29
N ARG A 73 8.04 -16.45 6.64
CA ARG A 73 7.52 -16.34 8.01
C ARG A 73 6.27 -17.17 8.22
N GLU A 74 6.35 -18.15 9.12
CA GLU A 74 5.21 -18.97 9.56
C GLU A 74 4.10 -18.16 10.27
N ALA A 75 4.42 -16.97 10.76
CA ALA A 75 3.48 -16.13 11.51
C ALA A 75 2.33 -15.57 10.66
N PHE A 76 2.42 -15.59 9.33
CA PHE A 76 1.35 -15.07 8.46
C PHE A 76 0.33 -16.15 8.13
N THR A 77 -0.91 -15.92 8.55
CA THR A 77 -2.04 -16.77 8.17
C THR A 77 -2.35 -16.62 6.67
N PRO A 78 -3.04 -17.60 6.04
CA PRO A 78 -3.45 -17.50 4.64
C PRO A 78 -4.22 -16.20 4.32
N LEU A 79 -5.15 -15.80 5.20
CA LEU A 79 -5.89 -14.55 5.02
C LEU A 79 -4.97 -13.33 5.07
N ALA A 80 -3.99 -13.30 5.97
CA ALA A 80 -3.03 -12.21 6.05
C ALA A 80 -2.20 -12.10 4.76
N ARG A 81 -1.79 -13.23 4.17
CA ARG A 81 -1.09 -13.23 2.87
C ARG A 81 -1.95 -12.68 1.74
N ILE A 82 -3.24 -13.03 1.70
CA ILE A 82 -4.19 -12.47 0.72
C ILE A 82 -4.28 -10.95 0.86
N ILE A 83 -4.45 -10.45 2.10
CA ILE A 83 -4.55 -9.01 2.38
C ILE A 83 -3.27 -8.29 1.95
N LEU A 84 -2.09 -8.78 2.34
CA LEU A 84 -0.81 -8.21 1.96
C LEU A 84 -0.62 -8.18 0.44
N ARG A 85 -0.94 -9.29 -0.25
CA ARG A 85 -0.88 -9.37 -1.70
C ARG A 85 -1.73 -8.27 -2.35
N GLN A 86 -2.97 -8.08 -1.89
CA GLN A 86 -3.85 -7.03 -2.44
C GLN A 86 -3.31 -5.64 -2.18
N SER A 87 -2.77 -5.37 -0.99
CA SER A 87 -2.12 -4.09 -0.68
C SER A 87 -0.90 -3.82 -1.57
N TRP A 88 -0.09 -4.84 -1.89
CA TRP A 88 1.06 -4.68 -2.77
C TRP A 88 0.66 -4.53 -4.23
N ILE A 89 -0.33 -5.29 -4.73
CA ILE A 89 -0.89 -5.07 -6.07
C ILE A 89 -1.37 -3.62 -6.20
N ARG A 90 -2.12 -3.13 -5.20
CA ARG A 90 -2.60 -1.75 -5.18
C ARG A 90 -1.47 -0.72 -5.25
N ALA A 91 -0.41 -0.89 -4.47
CA ALA A 91 0.75 0.00 -4.48
C ALA A 91 1.45 0.00 -5.85
N VAL A 92 1.59 -1.17 -6.48
CA VAL A 92 2.21 -1.33 -7.80
C VAL A 92 1.30 -0.76 -8.91
N CYS A 93 -0.02 -0.91 -8.84
CA CYS A 93 -0.97 -0.24 -9.73
C CYS A 93 -0.84 1.29 -9.64
N ASN A 94 -0.79 1.83 -8.42
CA ASN A 94 -0.61 3.26 -8.19
C ASN A 94 0.68 3.78 -8.84
N ARG A 95 1.75 2.99 -8.84
CA ARG A 95 3.00 3.33 -9.54
C ARG A 95 2.80 3.46 -11.04
N LEU A 96 2.16 2.47 -11.68
CA LEU A 96 1.88 2.49 -13.13
C LEU A 96 1.02 3.69 -13.51
N TRP A 97 -0.06 3.92 -12.77
CA TRP A 97 -0.93 5.06 -13.02
C TRP A 97 -0.20 6.39 -12.83
N LEU A 98 0.63 6.53 -11.80
CA LEU A 98 1.40 7.76 -11.58
C LEU A 98 2.40 7.98 -12.72
N GLN A 99 3.11 6.95 -13.16
CA GLN A 99 4.05 7.02 -14.27
C GLN A 99 3.36 7.43 -15.58
N ASP A 100 2.25 6.77 -15.92
CA ASP A 100 1.43 7.12 -17.09
C ASP A 100 0.86 8.55 -17.00
N TRP A 101 0.38 8.95 -15.81
CA TRP A 101 -0.12 10.29 -15.57
C TRP A 101 0.97 11.36 -15.77
N THR A 102 2.15 11.15 -15.18
CA THR A 102 3.28 12.09 -15.29
C THR A 102 3.77 12.22 -16.73
N LYS A 103 3.74 11.14 -17.52
CA LYS A 103 4.04 11.22 -18.96
C LYS A 103 3.04 12.04 -19.74
N LYS A 104 1.75 11.91 -19.42
CA LYS A 104 0.66 12.66 -20.06
C LYS A 104 0.61 14.12 -19.62
N HIS A 105 1.10 14.41 -18.41
CA HIS A 105 1.03 15.73 -17.76
C HIS A 105 2.42 16.18 -17.26
N PRO A 106 3.40 16.40 -18.15
CA PRO A 106 4.77 16.76 -17.75
C PRO A 106 4.86 18.10 -17.00
N GLU A 107 3.88 18.98 -17.15
CA GLU A 107 3.74 20.23 -16.39
C GLU A 107 3.59 20.00 -14.88
N THR A 108 3.12 18.82 -14.45
CA THR A 108 3.05 18.47 -13.03
C THR A 108 4.42 18.49 -12.35
N LEU A 109 5.48 18.13 -13.08
CA LEU A 109 6.87 18.14 -12.59
C LEU A 109 7.42 19.55 -12.43
N GLN A 110 6.79 20.57 -13.02
CA GLN A 110 7.18 21.98 -12.89
C GLN A 110 6.61 22.62 -11.62
N THR A 111 5.69 21.93 -10.92
CA THR A 111 5.08 22.45 -9.70
C THR A 111 6.10 22.48 -8.57
N SER A 112 6.52 23.68 -8.19
CA SER A 112 7.48 23.89 -7.12
C SER A 112 6.84 23.73 -5.73
N VAL A 113 7.31 22.77 -4.94
CA VAL A 113 6.91 22.59 -3.53
C VAL A 113 7.78 23.46 -2.61
N GLN A 114 7.31 24.68 -2.34
CA GLN A 114 8.05 25.66 -1.53
C GLN A 114 7.79 25.49 -0.03
N ARG A 115 8.87 25.40 0.76
CA ARG A 115 8.85 25.37 2.24
C ARG A 115 7.89 24.29 2.83
N PRO A 116 8.04 23.01 2.45
CA PRO A 116 7.22 21.93 3.01
C PRO A 116 7.44 21.80 4.53
N ILE A 117 6.38 21.47 5.26
CA ILE A 117 6.44 21.17 6.69
C ILE A 117 6.33 19.66 6.85
N PHE A 118 7.35 19.06 7.45
CA PHE A 118 7.36 17.64 7.81
C PHE A 118 7.14 17.48 9.31
N VAL A 119 6.14 16.69 9.69
CA VAL A 119 5.91 16.29 11.08
C VAL A 119 6.55 14.93 11.30
N LEU A 120 7.62 14.88 12.09
CA LEU A 120 8.35 13.67 12.44
C LEU A 120 8.20 13.37 13.93
N GLY A 121 8.19 12.09 14.30
CA GLY A 121 8.13 11.67 15.69
C GLY A 121 7.82 10.18 15.84
N PHE A 122 7.97 9.65 17.05
CA PHE A 122 7.60 8.27 17.33
C PHE A 122 6.09 8.05 17.18
N PRO A 123 5.65 6.82 16.90
CA PRO A 123 4.23 6.49 16.97
C PRO A 123 3.67 6.88 18.34
N ARG A 124 2.45 7.43 18.36
CA ARG A 124 1.69 7.78 19.58
C ARG A 124 2.20 9.01 20.37
N THR A 125 2.96 9.91 19.75
CA THR A 125 3.40 11.19 20.37
C THR A 125 2.61 12.43 19.94
N GLY A 126 1.41 12.25 19.38
CA GLY A 126 0.55 13.37 18.96
C GLY A 126 0.87 13.94 17.57
N THR A 127 1.73 13.30 16.79
CA THR A 127 2.06 13.71 15.40
C THR A 127 0.82 13.86 14.51
N THR A 128 -0.17 12.97 14.64
CA THR A 128 -1.46 13.06 13.91
C THR A 128 -2.24 14.32 14.28
N VAL A 129 -2.30 14.68 15.57
CA VAL A 129 -2.99 15.90 16.01
C VAL A 129 -2.30 17.13 15.41
N LEU A 130 -0.96 17.15 15.47
CA LEU A 130 -0.18 18.25 14.93
C LEU A 130 -0.33 18.38 13.41
N GLN A 131 -0.30 17.27 12.66
CA GLN A 131 -0.55 17.25 11.22
C GLN A 131 -1.92 17.86 10.87
N ASN A 132 -2.96 17.46 11.62
CA ASN A 132 -4.31 17.99 11.40
C ASN A 132 -4.40 19.49 11.70
N LEU A 133 -3.77 19.96 12.78
CA LEU A 133 -3.72 21.39 13.11
C LEU A 133 -3.04 22.22 12.01
N PHE A 134 -1.96 21.70 11.40
CA PHE A 134 -1.33 22.37 10.28
C PHE A 134 -2.23 22.43 9.03
N ALA A 135 -3.00 21.38 8.77
CA ALA A 135 -3.90 21.29 7.62
C ALA A 135 -5.11 22.25 7.70
N LEU A 136 -5.49 22.72 8.89
CA LEU A 136 -6.62 23.66 9.07
C LEU A 136 -6.35 25.08 8.54
N LYS A 137 -5.08 25.47 8.37
CA LYS A 137 -4.76 26.84 7.93
C LYS A 137 -5.01 27.00 6.44
N GLN A 138 -5.77 28.03 6.06
CA GLN A 138 -5.97 28.42 4.66
C GLN A 138 -4.64 28.60 3.91
N GLY A 139 -4.58 28.09 2.68
CA GLY A 139 -3.37 28.11 1.86
C GLY A 139 -2.34 27.04 2.20
N ARG A 140 -2.62 26.14 3.16
CA ARG A 140 -1.87 24.90 3.36
C ARG A 140 -2.65 23.71 2.79
N ARG A 141 -1.93 22.70 2.32
CA ARG A 141 -2.49 21.43 1.89
C ARG A 141 -1.90 20.31 2.75
N GLY A 142 -2.78 19.53 3.39
CA GLY A 142 -2.44 18.23 3.94
C GLY A 142 -2.66 17.15 2.88
N LEU A 143 -1.96 16.03 3.03
CA LEU A 143 -2.19 14.86 2.18
C LEU A 143 -3.33 14.03 2.79
N TYR A 144 -4.44 13.90 2.06
CA TYR A 144 -5.58 13.12 2.49
C TYR A 144 -5.33 11.62 2.31
N PHE A 145 -6.01 10.81 3.12
CA PHE A 145 -5.86 9.35 3.04
C PHE A 145 -6.29 8.79 1.68
N TRP A 146 -7.30 9.39 1.06
CA TRP A 146 -7.73 8.96 -0.27
C TRP A 146 -6.67 9.25 -1.33
N GLU A 147 -5.97 10.39 -1.27
CA GLU A 147 -4.87 10.75 -2.18
C GLU A 147 -3.68 9.79 -2.03
N LEU A 148 -3.42 9.32 -0.81
CA LEU A 148 -2.40 8.29 -0.55
C LEU A 148 -2.73 6.94 -1.19
N THR A 149 -4.01 6.60 -1.24
CA THR A 149 -4.49 5.30 -1.74
C THR A 149 -4.86 5.34 -3.23
N ASN A 150 -5.07 6.53 -3.79
CA ASN A 150 -5.40 6.87 -5.18
C ASN A 150 -4.67 8.18 -5.55
N PRO A 151 -3.39 8.15 -5.93
CA PRO A 151 -2.61 9.37 -6.15
C PRO A 151 -2.87 10.05 -7.48
N VAL A 152 -3.53 9.38 -8.43
CA VAL A 152 -3.88 9.96 -9.73
C VAL A 152 -5.24 10.63 -9.63
N PRO A 153 -5.37 11.90 -10.04
CA PRO A 153 -6.63 12.63 -10.02
C PRO A 153 -7.74 11.88 -10.77
N THR A 154 -8.94 11.91 -10.21
CA THR A 154 -10.14 11.35 -10.84
C THR A 154 -10.76 12.30 -11.86
N THR A 155 -10.51 13.61 -11.69
CA THR A 155 -10.91 14.67 -12.62
C THR A 155 -9.75 15.64 -12.83
N LEU A 156 -9.81 16.44 -13.91
CA LEU A 156 -8.85 17.52 -14.16
C LEU A 156 -9.19 18.79 -13.37
N ASP A 157 -10.43 18.90 -12.87
CA ASP A 157 -10.85 20.00 -12.02
C ASP A 157 -10.33 19.78 -10.60
N ARG A 158 -9.40 20.65 -10.19
CA ARG A 158 -8.76 20.59 -8.88
C ARG A 158 -9.71 20.82 -7.71
N ASP A 159 -10.83 21.50 -7.93
CA ASP A 159 -11.80 21.76 -6.86
C ASP A 159 -12.84 20.64 -6.75
N GLU A 160 -13.07 19.87 -7.82
CA GLU A 160 -13.87 18.64 -7.78
C GLU A 160 -13.09 17.43 -7.25
N ASP A 161 -11.79 17.37 -7.52
CA ASP A 161 -10.90 16.29 -7.03
C ASP A 161 -10.48 16.48 -5.56
N ARG A 162 -11.14 17.34 -4.76
CA ARG A 162 -10.76 17.69 -3.38
C ARG A 162 -11.76 17.27 -2.31
#